data_AF-A0A963URN6-F1
#
_entry.id   AF-A0A963URN6-F1
#
_cell.length_a   1.000
_cell.length_b   1.000
_cell.length_c   1.000
_cell.angle_alpha   90.00
_cell.angle_beta   90.00
_cell.angle_gamma   90.00
#
_symmetry.space_group_name_H-M   'P 1'
#
loop_
_entity.id
_entity.type
_entity.pdbx_description
1 polymer ?
#
loop_
_entity_poly.entity_id
_entity_poly.type
_entity_poly.pdbx_seq_one_letter_code
_entity_poly.pdbx_strand_id
1 'polypeptide(L)'
;MARLRQDKLRELVHAYFQAQLEQYLEWIRNRGLSPNFLKDAQSEMLDHQDHLDSQRLTTMYLPIDRFKRRMDVTDEDWIDSLPHAITELRKGRRDMLQRVLEAAERLEHYSFGQPAPEAVAPVLPPSARLGGAIDDFIAEHSRQWPDKTTTQVRAYLNILIEHFGPDRELGTITKQDASDVKKVLQALPASRNTKPALKNLPLSEVITIRGHKTISPKTINSHIDAFRRFFDWAERHGHSPHRLFEGMKVPKAKDTETERKPFTREQTRLMFTELPENKSGLVRSESHKWGTLLGLFTGARLNEICQLELADVQREDGIWFLNITDEGDDTRKRVKAKASRRKVPIHSELLRVDFR
;
A
#
# COMPACT_ATOMS: atom_id res chain seq x y z
N MET A 1 -0.88 5.10 -36.06
CA MET A 1 0.38 4.43 -35.70
C MET A 1 1.01 5.19 -34.53
N ALA A 2 1.67 4.47 -33.62
CA ALA A 2 1.94 4.96 -32.28
C ALA A 2 3.39 5.44 -32.14
N ARG A 3 3.60 6.76 -32.22
CA ARG A 3 4.82 7.46 -31.84
C ARG A 3 5.47 6.82 -30.60
N LEU A 4 6.79 6.53 -30.66
CA LEU A 4 7.54 6.14 -29.46
C LEU A 4 7.30 7.17 -28.36
N ARG A 5 6.74 6.71 -27.23
CA ARG A 5 6.55 7.58 -26.06
C ARG A 5 7.92 8.18 -25.67
N GLN A 6 7.93 9.46 -25.33
CA GLN A 6 9.14 10.23 -25.07
C GLN A 6 10.05 9.56 -24.04
N ASP A 7 9.48 8.99 -22.98
CA ASP A 7 10.20 8.26 -21.94
C ASP A 7 10.91 7.02 -22.51
N LYS A 8 10.26 6.32 -23.45
CA LYS A 8 10.84 5.12 -24.07
C LYS A 8 12.03 5.45 -24.96
N LEU A 9 11.93 6.52 -25.74
CA LEU A 9 13.03 6.99 -26.58
C LEU A 9 14.25 7.38 -25.74
N ARG A 10 14.03 8.03 -24.59
CA ARG A 10 15.09 8.36 -23.63
C ARG A 10 15.78 7.14 -23.06
N GLU A 11 15.01 6.13 -22.64
CA GLU A 11 15.55 4.85 -22.17
C GLU A 11 16.45 4.20 -23.23
N LEU A 12 16.00 4.16 -24.49
CA LEU A 12 16.75 3.54 -25.59
C LEU A 12 18.05 4.30 -25.89
N VAL A 13 18.00 5.63 -25.94
CA VAL A 13 19.18 6.48 -26.13
C VAL A 13 20.18 6.30 -25.01
N HIS A 14 19.70 6.31 -23.76
CA HIS A 14 20.56 6.09 -22.59
C HIS A 14 21.25 4.72 -22.66
N ALA A 15 20.49 3.64 -22.88
CA ALA A 15 21.05 2.29 -22.97
C ALA A 15 22.10 2.16 -24.08
N TYR A 16 21.85 2.79 -25.24
CA TYR A 16 22.79 2.77 -26.36
C TYR A 16 24.13 3.44 -26.03
N PHE A 17 24.10 4.65 -25.47
CA PHE A 17 25.32 5.39 -25.16
C PHE A 17 26.02 4.90 -23.90
N GLN A 18 25.29 4.33 -22.94
CA GLN A 18 25.87 3.66 -21.78
C GLN A 18 26.75 2.48 -22.21
N ALA A 19 26.25 1.64 -23.13
CA ALA A 19 27.01 0.52 -23.66
C ALA A 19 28.27 0.96 -24.45
N GLN A 20 28.22 2.13 -25.10
CA GLN A 20 29.40 2.72 -25.75
C GLN A 20 30.38 3.29 -24.73
N LEU A 21 29.88 4.00 -23.71
CA LEU A 21 30.70 4.56 -22.63
C LEU A 21 31.53 3.46 -21.96
N GLU A 22 30.91 2.33 -21.63
CA GLU A 22 31.60 1.20 -21.00
C GLU A 22 32.76 0.69 -21.86
N GLN A 23 32.57 0.60 -23.18
CA GLN A 23 33.64 0.22 -24.12
C GLN A 23 34.76 1.27 -24.15
N TYR A 24 34.44 2.57 -24.16
CA TYR A 24 35.44 3.63 -24.12
C TYR A 24 36.22 3.62 -22.80
N LEU A 25 35.55 3.46 -21.66
CA LEU A 25 36.19 3.40 -20.35
C LEU A 25 37.11 2.18 -20.21
N GLU A 26 36.68 1.02 -20.72
CA GLU A 26 37.53 -0.17 -20.75
C GLU A 26 38.75 0.03 -21.65
N TRP A 27 38.56 0.61 -22.83
CA TRP A 27 39.64 0.92 -23.76
C TRP A 27 40.63 1.93 -23.15
N ILE A 28 40.13 2.97 -22.47
CA ILE A 28 40.92 3.95 -21.72
C ILE A 28 41.79 3.25 -20.66
N ARG A 29 41.20 2.37 -19.84
CA ARG A 29 41.93 1.65 -18.78
C ARG A 29 43.04 0.76 -19.34
N ASN A 30 42.79 0.12 -20.48
CA ASN A 30 43.69 -0.89 -21.03
C ASN A 30 44.79 -0.31 -21.92
N ARG A 31 44.54 0.82 -22.61
CA ARG A 31 45.42 1.33 -23.67
C ARG A 31 45.73 2.83 -23.58
N GLY A 32 44.95 3.62 -22.82
CA GLY A 32 44.97 5.08 -22.88
C GLY A 32 44.47 5.64 -24.22
N LEU A 33 44.01 6.90 -24.26
CA LEU A 33 43.58 7.59 -25.49
C LEU A 33 44.72 8.37 -26.12
N SER A 34 44.77 8.38 -27.45
CA SER A 34 45.73 9.23 -28.17
C SER A 34 45.33 10.71 -28.02
N PRO A 35 46.29 11.65 -27.97
CA PRO A 35 45.99 13.07 -27.90
C PRO A 35 45.08 13.57 -29.04
N ASN A 36 45.25 13.00 -30.24
CA ASN A 36 44.41 13.33 -31.39
C ASN A 36 42.95 12.92 -31.16
N PHE A 37 42.72 11.71 -30.62
CA PHE A 37 41.36 11.28 -30.30
C PHE A 37 40.71 12.20 -29.26
N LEU A 38 41.44 12.59 -28.21
CA LEU A 38 40.91 13.47 -27.16
C LEU A 38 40.51 14.83 -27.72
N LYS A 39 41.34 15.39 -28.60
CA LYS A 39 41.04 16.64 -29.30
C LYS A 39 39.80 16.52 -30.17
N ASP A 40 39.68 15.44 -30.93
CA ASP A 40 38.52 15.19 -31.80
C ASP A 40 37.24 15.00 -30.96
N ALA A 41 37.30 14.25 -29.87
CA ALA A 41 36.19 14.03 -28.94
C ALA A 41 35.75 15.33 -28.24
N GLN A 42 36.69 16.19 -27.86
CA GLN A 42 36.41 17.51 -27.29
C GLN A 42 35.73 18.41 -28.32
N SER A 43 36.22 18.43 -29.57
CA SER A 43 35.59 19.19 -30.65
C SER A 43 34.17 18.71 -30.92
N GLU A 44 33.96 17.39 -31.06
CA GLU A 44 32.65 16.79 -31.30
C GLU A 44 31.67 17.09 -30.15
N MET A 45 32.13 17.03 -28.89
CA MET A 45 31.32 17.38 -27.73
C MET A 45 30.87 18.84 -27.75
N LEU A 46 31.79 19.77 -28.05
CA LEU A 46 31.49 21.20 -28.16
C LEU A 46 30.52 21.48 -29.30
N ASP A 47 30.70 20.82 -30.46
CA ASP A 47 29.74 20.90 -31.56
C ASP A 47 28.36 20.41 -31.10
N HIS A 48 28.26 19.27 -30.42
CA HIS A 48 26.96 18.82 -29.90
C HIS A 48 26.31 19.82 -28.94
N GLN A 49 27.10 20.47 -28.08
CA GLN A 49 26.62 21.51 -27.18
C GLN A 49 26.11 22.74 -27.95
N ASP A 50 26.89 23.27 -28.91
CA ASP A 50 26.48 24.42 -29.75
C ASP A 50 25.18 24.15 -30.51
N HIS A 51 25.06 22.95 -31.08
CA HIS A 51 23.84 22.57 -31.80
C HIS A 51 22.62 22.45 -30.89
N LEU A 52 22.79 22.02 -29.62
CA LEU A 52 21.71 21.98 -28.64
C LEU A 52 21.29 23.39 -28.21
N ASP A 53 22.26 24.26 -27.94
CA ASP A 53 22.02 25.65 -27.53
C ASP A 53 21.35 26.45 -28.64
N SER A 54 21.80 26.27 -29.87
CA SER A 54 21.23 26.88 -31.08
C SER A 54 19.99 26.16 -31.61
N GLN A 55 19.54 25.07 -30.98
CA GLN A 55 18.42 24.22 -31.41
C GLN A 55 18.49 23.74 -32.89
N ARG A 56 19.71 23.55 -33.42
CA ARG A 56 19.94 23.13 -34.81
C ARG A 56 19.70 21.63 -34.99
N LEU A 57 18.82 21.28 -35.93
CA LEU A 57 18.41 19.89 -36.22
C LEU A 57 19.31 19.16 -37.24
N THR A 58 20.64 19.25 -37.07
CA THR A 58 21.58 18.49 -37.92
C THR A 58 21.75 17.06 -37.45
N THR A 59 22.08 16.15 -38.38
CA THR A 59 22.44 14.76 -38.11
C THR A 59 23.95 14.54 -38.00
N MET A 60 24.75 15.61 -38.15
CA MET A 60 26.21 15.56 -38.01
C MET A 60 26.62 14.90 -36.68
N TYR A 61 27.55 13.95 -36.79
CA TYR A 61 28.07 13.05 -35.73
C TYR A 61 27.07 12.03 -35.15
N LEU A 62 25.78 12.09 -35.48
CA LEU A 62 24.78 11.22 -34.85
C LEU A 62 24.80 9.81 -35.47
N PRO A 63 24.91 8.73 -34.67
CA PRO A 63 25.00 7.38 -35.18
C PRO A 63 23.62 6.76 -35.48
N ILE A 64 22.77 7.45 -36.23
CA ILE A 64 21.34 7.12 -36.41
C ILE A 64 21.11 5.68 -36.85
N ASP A 65 21.76 5.23 -37.94
CA ASP A 65 21.55 3.87 -38.47
C ASP A 65 22.10 2.78 -37.54
N ARG A 66 23.16 3.08 -36.80
CA ARG A 66 23.72 2.16 -35.82
C ARG A 66 22.82 2.09 -34.57
N PHE A 67 22.29 3.23 -34.14
CA PHE A 67 21.33 3.32 -33.04
C PHE A 67 20.06 2.51 -33.36
N LYS A 68 19.44 2.77 -34.51
CA LYS A 68 18.22 2.07 -34.95
C LYS A 68 18.41 0.56 -34.99
N ARG A 69 19.49 0.08 -35.60
CA ARG A 69 19.81 -1.36 -35.64
C ARG A 69 20.09 -1.98 -34.27
N ARG A 70 20.79 -1.26 -33.38
CA ARG A 70 21.20 -1.81 -32.08
C ARG A 70 20.06 -1.83 -31.06
N MET A 71 19.16 -0.85 -31.15
CA MET A 71 18.05 -0.65 -30.22
C MET A 71 16.71 -1.14 -30.75
N ASP A 72 16.71 -1.79 -31.92
CA ASP A 72 15.53 -2.34 -32.59
C ASP A 72 14.44 -1.26 -32.82
N VAL A 73 14.86 -0.09 -33.32
CA VAL A 73 13.96 1.02 -33.66
C VAL A 73 13.69 1.01 -35.16
N THR A 74 12.40 0.88 -35.52
CA THR A 74 11.97 0.86 -36.93
C THR A 74 12.11 2.24 -37.59
N ASP A 75 12.11 2.27 -38.93
CA ASP A 75 12.14 3.52 -39.69
C ASP A 75 10.90 4.37 -39.41
N GLU A 76 9.73 3.73 -39.30
CA GLU A 76 8.46 4.36 -38.98
C GLU A 76 8.49 5.02 -37.59
N ASP A 77 8.91 4.27 -36.57
CA ASP A 77 9.01 4.78 -35.20
C ASP A 77 10.02 5.93 -35.08
N TRP A 78 11.12 5.86 -35.84
CA TRP A 78 12.11 6.93 -35.89
C TRP A 78 11.53 8.20 -36.51
N ILE A 79 10.87 8.09 -37.66
CA ILE A 79 10.24 9.21 -38.37
C ILE A 79 9.18 9.87 -37.49
N ASP A 80 8.32 9.07 -36.84
CA ASP A 80 7.27 9.54 -35.92
C ASP A 80 7.83 10.24 -34.68
N SER A 81 9.10 10.00 -34.36
CA SER A 81 9.80 10.58 -33.21
C SER A 81 10.57 11.87 -33.55
N LEU A 82 10.63 12.27 -34.81
CA LEU A 82 11.28 13.52 -35.22
C LEU A 82 10.45 14.75 -34.81
N PRO A 83 11.10 15.88 -34.44
CA PRO A 83 12.55 16.10 -34.34
C PRO A 83 13.17 15.64 -33.01
N HIS A 84 12.35 15.13 -32.08
CA HIS A 84 12.79 14.83 -30.71
C HIS A 84 13.90 13.77 -30.65
N ALA A 85 13.85 12.77 -31.53
CA ALA A 85 14.89 11.75 -31.62
C ALA A 85 16.29 12.31 -31.90
N ILE A 86 16.41 13.30 -32.79
CA ILE A 86 17.68 13.97 -33.07
C ILE A 86 18.21 14.66 -31.81
N THR A 87 17.31 15.35 -31.09
CA THR A 87 17.67 16.08 -29.87
C THR A 87 18.15 15.14 -28.78
N GLU A 88 17.45 14.03 -28.54
CA GLU A 88 17.81 13.08 -27.49
C GLU A 88 19.09 12.31 -27.84
N LEU A 89 19.28 11.86 -29.10
CA LEU A 89 20.55 11.24 -29.51
C LEU A 89 21.74 12.20 -29.32
N ARG A 90 21.56 13.49 -29.63
CA ARG A 90 22.59 14.51 -29.47
C ARG A 90 22.97 14.71 -28.00
N LYS A 91 21.98 14.76 -27.10
CA LYS A 91 22.23 14.79 -25.65
C LYS A 91 23.02 13.57 -25.20
N GLY A 92 22.56 12.37 -25.59
CA GLY A 92 23.23 11.12 -25.22
C GLY A 92 24.67 11.05 -25.70
N ARG A 93 24.95 11.46 -26.94
CA ARG A 93 26.32 11.49 -27.50
C ARG A 93 27.21 12.51 -26.78
N ARG A 94 26.71 13.73 -26.55
CA ARG A 94 27.42 14.78 -25.81
C ARG A 94 27.80 14.29 -24.42
N ASP A 95 26.83 13.79 -23.65
CA ASP A 95 27.03 13.42 -22.25
C ASP A 95 27.99 12.22 -22.14
N MET A 96 27.92 11.28 -23.09
CA MET A 96 28.88 10.18 -23.20
C MET A 96 30.30 10.71 -23.46
N LEU A 97 30.49 11.60 -24.44
CA LEU A 97 31.81 12.17 -24.76
C LEU A 97 32.38 12.97 -23.59
N GLN A 98 31.54 13.77 -22.91
CA GLN A 98 31.95 14.48 -21.70
C GLN A 98 32.50 13.50 -20.65
N ARG A 99 31.81 12.38 -20.42
CA ARG A 99 32.25 11.38 -19.44
C ARG A 99 33.54 10.65 -19.86
N VAL A 100 33.73 10.42 -21.16
CA VAL A 100 34.97 9.88 -21.72
C VAL A 100 36.15 10.84 -21.49
N LEU A 101 35.95 12.14 -21.75
CA LEU A 101 36.97 13.17 -21.55
C LEU A 101 37.34 13.33 -20.07
N GLU A 102 36.35 13.37 -19.17
CA GLU A 102 36.58 13.39 -17.72
C GLU A 102 37.38 12.17 -17.23
N ALA A 103 37.11 11.00 -17.80
CA ALA A 103 37.84 9.78 -17.44
C ALA A 103 39.29 9.81 -17.94
N ALA A 104 39.54 10.40 -19.10
CA ALA A 104 40.89 10.59 -19.64
C ALA A 104 41.70 11.60 -18.80
N GLU A 105 41.11 12.74 -18.46
CA GLU A 105 41.74 13.78 -17.64
C GLU A 105 42.16 13.23 -16.26
N ARG A 106 41.35 12.36 -15.65
CA ARG A 106 41.70 11.69 -14.38
C ARG A 106 42.93 10.78 -14.48
N LEU A 107 43.29 10.28 -15.66
CA LEU A 107 44.49 9.47 -15.84
C LEU A 107 45.77 10.33 -16.01
N GLU A 108 45.63 11.58 -16.45
CA GLU A 108 46.77 12.50 -16.58
C GLU A 108 47.23 13.06 -15.22
N HIS A 109 46.40 12.95 -14.19
CA HIS A 109 46.65 13.49 -12.87
C HIS A 109 46.59 12.43 -11.79
N TYR A 110 47.65 12.31 -10.99
CA TYR A 110 47.62 11.51 -9.78
C TYR A 110 46.79 12.24 -8.70
N SER A 111 45.68 11.63 -8.28
CA SER A 111 44.92 12.11 -7.13
C SER A 111 45.53 11.55 -5.84
N PHE A 112 46.26 12.39 -5.09
CA PHE A 112 46.77 12.06 -3.75
C PHE A 112 45.81 12.47 -2.62
N GLY A 113 44.67 13.10 -2.94
CA GLY A 113 43.55 13.18 -2.01
C GLY A 113 42.95 11.80 -1.82
N GLN A 114 42.50 11.47 -0.60
CA GLN A 114 41.64 10.30 -0.41
C GLN A 114 40.59 10.33 -1.52
N PRO A 115 40.37 9.23 -2.27
CA PRO A 115 39.28 9.19 -3.23
C PRO A 115 38.06 9.71 -2.48
N ALA A 116 37.39 10.73 -3.02
CA ALA A 116 36.09 11.12 -2.48
C ALA A 116 35.35 9.80 -2.32
N PRO A 117 34.96 9.41 -1.08
CA PRO A 117 34.42 8.08 -0.84
C PRO A 117 33.39 7.88 -1.93
N GLU A 118 33.54 6.83 -2.77
CA GLU A 118 32.46 6.37 -3.65
C GLU A 118 31.23 6.56 -2.83
N ALA A 119 30.33 7.48 -3.22
CA ALA A 119 29.32 8.02 -2.31
C ALA A 119 28.69 6.81 -1.62
N VAL A 120 29.15 6.53 -0.39
CA VAL A 120 28.78 5.29 0.28
C VAL A 120 27.32 5.58 0.49
N ALA A 121 26.46 4.89 -0.25
CA ALA A 121 25.02 5.08 -0.18
C ALA A 121 24.74 5.23 1.31
N PRO A 122 24.25 6.41 1.75
CA PRO A 122 24.38 6.84 3.13
C PRO A 122 24.03 5.65 3.98
N VAL A 123 24.99 5.16 4.78
CA VAL A 123 24.79 3.93 5.54
C VAL A 123 23.58 4.23 6.40
N LEU A 124 22.42 3.73 5.98
CA LEU A 124 21.19 3.96 6.68
C LEU A 124 21.45 3.38 8.07
N PRO A 125 21.12 4.11 9.14
CA PRO A 125 21.34 3.59 10.49
C PRO A 125 20.74 2.18 10.54
N PRO A 126 21.47 1.20 11.11
CA PRO A 126 21.02 -0.18 11.14
C PRO A 126 19.60 -0.21 11.70
N SER A 127 18.68 -0.69 10.86
CA SER A 127 17.26 -0.68 11.14
C SER A 127 16.77 -2.12 11.21
N ALA A 128 15.72 -2.37 11.97
CA ALA A 128 15.22 -3.72 12.14
C ALA A 128 14.64 -4.24 10.81
N ARG A 129 14.66 -5.57 10.65
CA ARG A 129 13.96 -6.25 9.55
C ARG A 129 12.45 -6.15 9.78
N LEU A 130 11.71 -5.89 8.70
CA LEU A 130 10.27 -5.66 8.72
C LEU A 130 9.49 -6.79 9.43
N GLY A 131 9.78 -8.05 9.09
CA GLY A 131 9.10 -9.20 9.68
C GLY A 131 9.28 -9.28 11.19
N GLY A 132 10.53 -9.21 11.66
CA GLY A 132 10.84 -9.24 13.09
C GLY A 132 10.22 -8.06 13.85
N ALA A 133 10.31 -6.85 13.31
CA ALA A 133 9.71 -5.68 13.93
C ALA A 133 8.17 -5.76 14.01
N ILE A 134 7.50 -6.35 13.02
CA ILE A 134 6.04 -6.60 13.07
C ILE A 134 5.72 -7.59 14.19
N ASP A 135 6.51 -8.64 14.36
CA ASP A 135 6.29 -9.61 15.44
C ASP A 135 6.47 -8.98 16.82
N ASP A 136 7.50 -8.17 17.02
CA ASP A 136 7.73 -7.40 18.25
C ASP A 136 6.56 -6.44 18.52
N PHE A 137 6.12 -5.69 17.50
CA PHE A 137 4.98 -4.78 17.60
C PHE A 137 3.71 -5.50 18.03
N ILE A 138 3.41 -6.66 17.42
CA ILE A 138 2.24 -7.45 17.77
C ILE A 138 2.38 -8.06 19.17
N ALA A 139 3.56 -8.55 19.55
CA ALA A 139 3.82 -9.13 20.87
C ALA A 139 3.61 -8.10 21.99
N GLU A 140 4.04 -6.86 21.80
CA GLU A 140 3.83 -5.77 22.76
C GLU A 140 2.33 -5.42 22.90
N HIS A 141 1.64 -5.23 21.78
CA HIS A 141 0.27 -4.69 21.80
C HIS A 141 -0.80 -5.75 22.05
N SER A 142 -0.55 -7.00 21.70
CA SER A 142 -1.49 -8.12 21.91
C SER A 142 -1.86 -8.31 23.38
N ARG A 143 -1.01 -7.87 24.32
CA ARG A 143 -1.31 -7.87 25.77
C ARG A 143 -2.51 -7.01 26.15
N GLN A 144 -2.79 -5.98 25.35
CA GLN A 144 -3.87 -5.01 25.60
C GLN A 144 -5.02 -5.16 24.60
N TRP A 145 -4.79 -5.83 23.48
CA TRP A 145 -5.80 -5.96 22.41
C TRP A 145 -6.55 -7.29 22.52
N PRO A 146 -7.86 -7.29 22.26
CA PRO A 146 -8.59 -8.54 22.03
C PRO A 146 -7.99 -9.31 20.85
N ASP A 147 -7.98 -10.64 20.90
CA ASP A 147 -7.42 -11.52 19.86
C ASP A 147 -7.88 -11.14 18.45
N LYS A 148 -9.18 -10.87 18.27
CA LYS A 148 -9.73 -10.42 16.99
C LYS A 148 -9.04 -9.17 16.43
N THR A 149 -8.71 -8.22 17.30
CA THR A 149 -7.99 -7.00 16.92
C THR A 149 -6.55 -7.32 16.55
N THR A 150 -5.89 -8.16 17.34
CA THR A 150 -4.52 -8.64 17.08
C THR A 150 -4.43 -9.34 15.73
N THR A 151 -5.31 -10.32 15.45
CA THR A 151 -5.40 -11.00 14.16
C THR A 151 -5.65 -10.02 13.02
N GLN A 152 -6.55 -9.06 13.21
CA GLN A 152 -6.89 -8.08 12.18
C GLN A 152 -5.71 -7.15 11.85
N VAL A 153 -5.03 -6.63 12.86
CA VAL A 153 -3.87 -5.74 12.69
C VAL A 153 -2.71 -6.50 12.05
N ARG A 154 -2.44 -7.73 12.50
CA ARG A 154 -1.45 -8.61 11.86
C ARG A 154 -1.78 -8.86 10.39
N ALA A 155 -3.04 -9.17 10.07
CA ALA A 155 -3.47 -9.35 8.68
C ALA A 155 -3.27 -8.09 7.83
N TYR A 156 -3.46 -6.89 8.40
CA TYR A 156 -3.13 -5.66 7.70
C TYR A 156 -1.63 -5.54 7.45
N LEU A 157 -0.80 -5.68 8.50
CA LEU A 157 0.66 -5.56 8.40
C LEU A 157 1.30 -6.60 7.48
N ASN A 158 0.71 -7.79 7.36
CA ASN A 158 1.17 -8.80 6.41
C ASN A 158 1.18 -8.30 4.95
N ILE A 159 0.34 -7.32 4.58
CA ILE A 159 0.40 -6.70 3.24
C ILE A 159 1.77 -6.03 3.00
N LEU A 160 2.39 -5.45 4.04
CA LEU A 160 3.74 -4.89 3.92
C LEU A 160 4.78 -6.00 3.70
N ILE A 161 4.65 -7.13 4.40
CA ILE A 161 5.52 -8.30 4.22
C ILE A 161 5.38 -8.87 2.80
N GLU A 162 4.16 -9.01 2.31
CA GLU A 162 3.92 -9.50 0.94
C GLU A 162 4.45 -8.55 -0.13
N HIS A 163 4.45 -7.24 0.14
CA HIS A 163 4.91 -6.24 -0.82
C HIS A 163 6.43 -6.05 -0.80
N PHE A 164 7.06 -5.99 0.37
CA PHE A 164 8.49 -5.69 0.51
C PHE A 164 9.37 -6.91 0.81
N GLY A 165 8.78 -8.01 1.27
CA GLY A 165 9.49 -9.14 1.85
C GLY A 165 9.75 -8.99 3.36
N PRO A 166 9.87 -10.10 4.11
CA PRO A 166 10.07 -10.05 5.56
C PRO A 166 11.45 -9.50 5.97
N ASP A 167 12.46 -9.66 5.11
CA ASP A 167 13.83 -9.23 5.39
C ASP A 167 14.12 -7.77 5.02
N ARG A 168 13.13 -7.03 4.50
CA ARG A 168 13.30 -5.61 4.17
C ARG A 168 13.69 -4.83 5.42
N GLU A 169 14.78 -4.08 5.35
CA GLU A 169 15.19 -3.17 6.42
C GLU A 169 14.26 -1.95 6.48
N LEU A 170 13.71 -1.64 7.66
CA LEU A 170 12.73 -0.57 7.81
C LEU A 170 13.25 0.82 7.41
N GLY A 171 14.55 1.08 7.59
CA GLY A 171 15.21 2.33 7.20
C GLY A 171 15.31 2.53 5.69
N THR A 172 15.16 1.47 4.90
CA THR A 172 15.17 1.54 3.42
C THR A 172 13.78 1.77 2.82
N ILE A 173 12.72 1.81 3.64
CA ILE A 173 11.35 2.04 3.16
C ILE A 173 11.08 3.54 3.17
N THR A 174 10.89 4.13 1.98
CA THR A 174 10.74 5.56 1.80
C THR A 174 9.28 6.02 1.81
N LYS A 175 9.05 7.35 1.78
CA LYS A 175 7.71 7.93 1.57
C LYS A 175 7.14 7.57 0.19
N GLN A 176 7.99 7.38 -0.81
CA GLN A 176 7.57 6.94 -2.15
C GLN A 176 7.03 5.52 -2.09
N ASP A 177 7.74 4.61 -1.41
CA ASP A 177 7.29 3.24 -1.17
C ASP A 177 5.95 3.21 -0.43
N ALA A 178 5.76 4.07 0.58
CA ALA A 178 4.47 4.21 1.27
C ALA A 178 3.34 4.67 0.34
N SER A 179 3.63 5.57 -0.61
CA SER A 179 2.69 5.97 -1.65
C SER A 179 2.36 4.81 -2.61
N ASP A 180 3.32 3.94 -2.91
CA ASP A 180 3.11 2.80 -3.79
C ASP A 180 2.30 1.69 -3.09
N VAL A 181 2.54 1.43 -1.81
CA VAL A 181 1.66 0.59 -0.97
C VAL A 181 0.22 1.12 -0.97
N LYS A 182 0.02 2.43 -0.90
CA LYS A 182 -1.33 3.02 -0.99
C LYS A 182 -2.01 2.68 -2.33
N LYS A 183 -1.29 2.71 -3.45
CA LYS A 183 -1.83 2.30 -4.76
C LYS A 183 -2.17 0.81 -4.78
N VAL A 184 -1.33 -0.03 -4.18
CA VAL A 184 -1.59 -1.47 -4.01
C VAL A 184 -2.90 -1.69 -3.25
N LEU A 185 -3.13 -0.97 -2.15
CA LEU A 185 -4.39 -1.05 -1.39
C LEU A 185 -5.61 -0.61 -2.22
N GLN A 186 -5.47 0.41 -3.07
CA GLN A 186 -6.56 0.89 -3.93
C GLN A 186 -6.94 -0.13 -5.02
N ALA A 187 -5.97 -0.94 -5.47
CA ALA A 187 -6.18 -2.01 -6.45
C ALA A 187 -6.57 -3.36 -5.80
N LEU A 188 -6.49 -3.48 -4.48
CA LEU A 188 -6.70 -4.75 -3.78
C LEU A 188 -8.16 -5.23 -3.89
N PRO A 189 -8.43 -6.41 -4.49
CA PRO A 189 -9.77 -6.96 -4.59
C PRO A 189 -10.38 -7.29 -3.22
N ALA A 190 -11.63 -6.86 -2.98
CA ALA A 190 -12.34 -7.17 -1.74
C ALA A 190 -12.59 -8.68 -1.54
N SER A 191 -12.63 -9.42 -2.63
CA SER A 191 -12.87 -10.88 -2.64
C SER A 191 -11.59 -11.71 -2.66
N ARG A 192 -10.43 -11.13 -2.37
CA ARG A 192 -9.12 -11.81 -2.40
C ARG A 192 -9.13 -13.17 -1.67
N ASN A 193 -9.72 -13.21 -0.48
CA ASN A 193 -9.71 -14.41 0.37
C ASN A 193 -10.96 -15.29 0.20
N THR A 194 -11.96 -14.86 -0.58
CA THR A 194 -13.25 -15.56 -0.70
C THR A 194 -13.41 -16.25 -2.04
N LYS A 195 -12.86 -15.70 -3.14
CA LYS A 195 -12.96 -16.30 -4.46
C LYS A 195 -11.83 -17.29 -4.71
N PRO A 196 -12.12 -18.55 -5.12
CA PRO A 196 -11.10 -19.54 -5.43
C PRO A 196 -10.04 -19.04 -6.44
N ALA A 197 -10.47 -18.31 -7.47
CA ALA A 197 -9.59 -17.77 -8.51
C ALA A 197 -8.61 -16.68 -8.04
N LEU A 198 -8.83 -16.08 -6.87
CA LEU A 198 -7.96 -15.04 -6.30
C LEU A 198 -7.19 -15.52 -5.06
N LYS A 199 -7.68 -16.61 -4.45
CA LYS A 199 -7.15 -17.14 -3.22
C LYS A 199 -5.76 -17.72 -3.46
N ASN A 200 -4.85 -17.46 -2.53
CA ASN A 200 -3.45 -17.90 -2.56
C ASN A 200 -2.57 -17.31 -3.68
N LEU A 201 -3.11 -16.43 -4.53
CA LEU A 201 -2.29 -15.70 -5.49
C LEU A 201 -1.43 -14.64 -4.77
N PRO A 202 -0.19 -14.41 -5.23
CA PRO A 202 0.68 -13.40 -4.65
C PRO A 202 0.10 -12.01 -4.87
N LEU A 203 0.39 -11.10 -3.93
CA LEU A 203 -0.16 -9.74 -3.94
C LEU A 203 0.11 -9.01 -5.26
N SER A 204 1.30 -9.17 -5.84
CA SER A 204 1.70 -8.57 -7.12
C SER A 204 0.83 -9.01 -8.30
N GLU A 205 0.37 -10.26 -8.32
CA GLU A 205 -0.50 -10.78 -9.38
C GLU A 205 -1.96 -10.39 -9.13
N VAL A 206 -2.44 -10.52 -7.89
CA VAL A 206 -3.85 -10.27 -7.53
C VAL A 206 -4.31 -8.86 -7.91
N ILE A 207 -3.45 -7.86 -7.72
CA ILE A 207 -3.78 -6.46 -8.02
C ILE A 207 -3.86 -6.16 -9.52
N THR A 208 -3.32 -7.04 -10.39
CA THR A 208 -3.39 -6.87 -11.84
C THR A 208 -4.70 -7.38 -12.44
N ILE A 209 -5.42 -8.24 -11.70
CA ILE A 209 -6.65 -8.87 -12.18
C ILE A 209 -7.79 -7.86 -12.18
N ARG A 210 -8.25 -7.49 -13.37
CA ARG A 210 -9.36 -6.54 -13.58
C ARG A 210 -10.72 -7.22 -13.43
N GLY A 211 -11.77 -6.43 -13.20
CA GLY A 211 -13.15 -6.92 -13.13
C GLY A 211 -13.63 -7.32 -11.73
N HIS A 212 -12.90 -6.94 -10.68
CA HIS A 212 -13.30 -7.17 -9.30
C HIS A 212 -13.53 -5.85 -8.55
N LYS A 213 -14.51 -5.85 -7.64
CA LYS A 213 -14.69 -4.74 -6.70
C LYS A 213 -13.50 -4.73 -5.74
N THR A 214 -12.87 -3.57 -5.60
CA THR A 214 -11.75 -3.37 -4.67
C THR A 214 -12.25 -3.10 -3.26
N ILE A 215 -11.35 -3.15 -2.29
CA ILE A 215 -11.69 -2.85 -0.89
C ILE A 215 -12.21 -1.41 -0.74
N SER A 216 -13.15 -1.22 0.20
CA SER A 216 -13.77 0.09 0.42
C SER A 216 -12.74 1.14 0.90
N PRO A 217 -12.98 2.45 0.68
CA PRO A 217 -12.14 3.51 1.24
C PRO A 217 -11.98 3.42 2.76
N LYS A 218 -13.01 2.95 3.47
CA LYS A 218 -12.92 2.69 4.92
C LYS A 218 -11.88 1.61 5.22
N THR A 219 -11.92 0.50 4.51
CA THR A 219 -10.96 -0.60 4.66
C THR A 219 -9.54 -0.17 4.31
N ILE A 220 -9.35 0.61 3.25
CA ILE A 220 -8.04 1.17 2.87
C ILE A 220 -7.49 2.03 4.02
N ASN A 221 -8.30 2.95 4.54
CA ASN A 221 -7.89 3.82 5.64
C ASN A 221 -7.56 3.01 6.93
N SER A 222 -8.26 1.91 7.21
CA SER A 222 -7.90 1.02 8.33
C SER A 222 -6.52 0.37 8.17
N HIS A 223 -6.12 0.00 6.95
CA HIS A 223 -4.77 -0.51 6.68
C HIS A 223 -3.74 0.60 6.89
N ILE A 224 -3.98 1.77 6.29
CA ILE A 224 -3.06 2.92 6.41
C ILE A 224 -2.89 3.34 7.88
N ASP A 225 -3.98 3.36 8.67
CA ASP A 225 -3.90 3.66 10.10
C ASP A 225 -3.10 2.60 10.88
N ALA A 226 -3.20 1.32 10.52
CA ALA A 226 -2.37 0.26 11.12
C ALA A 226 -0.89 0.43 10.75
N PHE A 227 -0.60 0.75 9.48
CA PHE A 227 0.77 0.99 9.00
C PHE A 227 1.40 2.19 9.68
N ARG A 228 0.66 3.30 9.77
CA ARG A 228 1.08 4.50 10.50
C ARG A 228 1.41 4.18 11.95
N ARG A 229 0.52 3.50 12.66
CA ARG A 229 0.75 3.10 14.07
C ARG A 229 1.99 2.22 14.25
N PHE A 230 2.22 1.30 13.31
CA PHE A 230 3.41 0.45 13.30
C PHE A 230 4.68 1.27 13.08
N PHE A 231 4.74 2.15 12.07
CA PHE A 231 5.92 2.99 11.83
C PHE A 231 6.14 4.05 12.94
N ASP A 232 5.08 4.59 13.53
CA ASP A 232 5.15 5.47 14.71
C ASP A 232 5.72 4.73 15.93
N TRP A 233 5.41 3.44 16.09
CA TRP A 233 6.00 2.60 17.13
C TRP A 233 7.46 2.25 16.82
N ALA A 234 7.75 1.85 15.58
CA ALA A 234 9.07 1.44 15.14
C ALA A 234 10.09 2.58 15.29
N GLU A 235 9.70 3.83 14.97
CA GLU A 235 10.55 4.99 15.16
C GLU A 235 10.84 5.26 16.64
N ARG A 236 9.80 5.27 17.49
CA ARG A 236 9.97 5.49 18.95
C ARG A 236 10.84 4.45 19.64
N HIS A 237 10.89 3.23 19.12
CA HIS A 237 11.69 2.12 19.66
C HIS A 237 13.03 1.94 18.95
N GLY A 238 13.39 2.83 18.01
CA GLY A 238 14.66 2.77 17.29
C GLY A 238 14.77 1.68 16.23
N HIS A 239 13.66 1.03 15.86
CA HIS A 239 13.62 0.05 14.76
C HIS A 239 13.65 0.70 13.38
N SER A 240 13.21 1.96 13.25
CA SER A 240 13.19 2.72 11.99
C SER A 240 13.63 4.17 12.22
N PRO A 241 14.36 4.81 11.29
CA PRO A 241 14.77 6.21 11.43
C PRO A 241 13.67 7.23 11.12
N HIS A 242 12.51 6.81 10.59
CA HIS A 242 11.45 7.74 10.19
C HIS A 242 10.04 7.16 10.32
N ARG A 243 9.08 8.07 10.53
CA ARG A 243 7.65 7.77 10.49
C ARG A 243 7.15 7.77 9.04
N LEU A 244 6.19 6.90 8.74
CA LEU A 244 5.55 6.79 7.43
C LEU A 244 4.02 6.81 7.56
N PHE A 245 3.34 6.97 6.42
CA PHE A 245 1.87 6.98 6.31
C PHE A 245 1.15 8.13 7.04
N GLU A 246 1.89 9.10 7.59
CA GLU A 246 1.31 10.30 8.19
C GLU A 246 0.57 11.15 7.15
N GLY A 247 -0.64 11.60 7.50
CA GLY A 247 -1.51 12.38 6.60
C GLY A 247 -2.07 11.61 5.39
N MET A 248 -1.66 10.36 5.15
CA MET A 248 -2.15 9.57 4.02
C MET A 248 -3.57 9.06 4.29
N LYS A 249 -4.53 9.45 3.45
CA LYS A 249 -5.89 8.91 3.47
C LYS A 249 -6.45 8.79 2.06
N VAL A 250 -7.48 7.97 1.90
CA VAL A 250 -8.35 7.97 0.72
C VAL A 250 -9.67 8.62 1.12
N PRO A 251 -10.15 9.64 0.38
CA PRO A 251 -11.41 10.28 0.67
C PRO A 251 -12.54 9.24 0.64
N LYS A 252 -13.43 9.32 1.62
CA LYS A 252 -14.69 8.57 1.56
C LYS A 252 -15.60 9.33 0.60
N ALA A 253 -16.21 8.63 -0.34
CA ALA A 253 -17.38 9.19 -1.02
C ALA A 253 -18.40 9.57 0.08
N LYS A 254 -19.11 10.69 -0.10
CA LYS A 254 -20.30 10.97 0.70
C LYS A 254 -21.33 9.90 0.34
N ASP A 255 -21.27 8.77 1.03
CA ASP A 255 -22.23 7.70 0.91
C ASP A 255 -23.58 8.24 1.41
N THR A 256 -24.42 8.71 0.50
CA THR A 256 -25.82 8.99 0.77
C THR A 256 -26.66 7.71 0.81
N GLU A 257 -26.11 6.56 0.40
CA GLU A 257 -26.82 5.27 0.33
C GLU A 257 -26.49 4.26 1.44
N THR A 258 -25.42 4.43 2.22
CA THR A 258 -25.04 3.45 3.27
C THR A 258 -25.55 3.80 4.67
N GLU A 259 -26.39 4.83 4.82
CA GLU A 259 -27.19 4.97 6.03
C GLU A 259 -28.14 3.78 6.14
N ARG A 260 -27.87 2.93 7.13
CA ARG A 260 -28.76 1.83 7.50
C ARG A 260 -30.14 2.44 7.78
N LYS A 261 -31.07 2.22 6.86
CA LYS A 261 -32.43 2.73 7.02
C LYS A 261 -33.08 2.05 8.23
N PRO A 262 -33.75 2.80 9.12
CA PRO A 262 -34.55 2.19 10.17
C PRO A 262 -35.66 1.35 9.53
N PHE A 263 -36.09 0.30 10.23
CA PHE A 263 -37.24 -0.49 9.80
C PHE A 263 -38.49 0.38 9.76
N THR A 264 -39.33 0.19 8.75
CA THR A 264 -40.64 0.86 8.72
C THR A 264 -41.56 0.30 9.80
N ARG A 265 -42.64 1.02 10.10
CA ARG A 265 -43.64 0.56 11.07
C ARG A 265 -44.26 -0.79 10.66
N GLU A 266 -44.47 -0.98 9.37
CA GLU A 266 -45.05 -2.19 8.77
C GLU A 266 -44.08 -3.37 8.92
N GLN A 267 -42.79 -3.16 8.61
CA GLN A 267 -41.75 -4.16 8.79
C GLN A 267 -41.61 -4.55 10.27
N THR A 268 -41.67 -3.57 11.17
CA THR A 268 -41.55 -3.82 12.61
C THR A 268 -42.75 -4.58 13.16
N ARG A 269 -43.97 -4.25 12.72
CA ARG A 269 -45.18 -5.03 13.05
C ARG A 269 -45.09 -6.47 12.55
N LEU A 270 -44.64 -6.66 11.31
CA LEU A 270 -44.43 -8.00 10.77
C LEU A 270 -43.44 -8.80 11.63
N MET A 271 -42.32 -8.20 12.04
CA MET A 271 -41.37 -8.86 12.94
C MET A 271 -42.01 -9.22 14.29
N PHE A 272 -42.81 -8.34 14.90
CA PHE A 272 -43.48 -8.63 16.17
C PHE A 272 -44.53 -9.73 16.09
N THR A 273 -45.14 -9.96 14.93
CA THR A 273 -46.07 -11.08 14.70
C THR A 273 -45.32 -12.37 14.33
N GLU A 274 -44.35 -12.30 13.42
CA GLU A 274 -43.65 -13.48 12.91
C GLU A 274 -42.68 -14.09 13.93
N LEU A 275 -42.03 -13.29 14.79
CA LEU A 275 -41.07 -13.82 15.77
C LEU A 275 -41.72 -14.78 16.79
N PRO A 276 -42.91 -14.47 17.37
CA PRO A 276 -43.60 -15.39 18.26
C PRO A 276 -44.40 -16.48 17.55
N GLU A 277 -45.09 -16.15 16.44
CA GLU A 277 -46.04 -17.07 15.78
C GLU A 277 -45.39 -17.96 14.72
N ASN A 278 -44.25 -17.52 14.16
CA ASN A 278 -43.47 -18.23 13.14
C ASN A 278 -44.28 -18.79 11.96
N LYS A 279 -45.29 -18.05 11.48
CA LYS A 279 -46.18 -18.48 10.40
C LYS A 279 -45.43 -18.79 9.10
N SER A 280 -44.34 -18.07 8.86
CA SER A 280 -43.46 -18.27 7.70
C SER A 280 -42.46 -19.43 7.83
N GLY A 281 -42.26 -20.00 9.03
CA GLY A 281 -41.24 -21.03 9.28
C GLY A 281 -39.79 -20.51 9.20
N LEU A 282 -39.59 -19.20 9.13
CA LEU A 282 -38.25 -18.58 9.04
C LEU A 282 -37.51 -18.53 10.38
N VAL A 283 -38.24 -18.58 11.50
CA VAL A 283 -37.66 -18.64 12.85
C VAL A 283 -37.29 -20.09 13.15
N ARG A 284 -35.99 -20.38 13.06
CA ARG A 284 -35.45 -21.75 13.16
C ARG A 284 -34.99 -22.15 14.56
N SER A 285 -34.96 -21.21 15.50
CA SER A 285 -34.53 -21.45 16.89
C SER A 285 -35.10 -20.40 17.84
N GLU A 286 -35.18 -20.76 19.13
CA GLU A 286 -35.53 -19.82 20.20
C GLU A 286 -34.55 -18.65 20.29
N SER A 287 -33.27 -18.86 19.94
CA SER A 287 -32.27 -17.79 19.89
C SER A 287 -32.55 -16.77 18.78
N HIS A 288 -33.12 -17.17 17.64
CA HIS A 288 -33.55 -16.23 16.60
C HIS A 288 -34.74 -15.39 17.08
N LYS A 289 -35.71 -16.03 17.75
CA LYS A 289 -36.88 -15.35 18.33
C LYS A 289 -36.45 -14.35 19.40
N TRP A 290 -35.85 -14.83 20.48
CA TRP A 290 -35.54 -14.02 21.65
C TRP A 290 -34.41 -13.05 21.40
N GLY A 291 -33.37 -13.45 20.65
CA GLY A 291 -32.28 -12.55 20.29
C GLY A 291 -32.77 -11.31 19.52
N THR A 292 -33.69 -11.52 18.58
CA THR A 292 -34.27 -10.42 17.79
C THR A 292 -35.24 -9.58 18.61
N LEU A 293 -36.14 -10.22 19.38
CA LEU A 293 -37.10 -9.50 20.24
C LEU A 293 -36.39 -8.63 21.27
N LEU A 294 -35.37 -9.16 21.95
CA LEU A 294 -34.57 -8.38 22.90
C LEU A 294 -33.88 -7.22 22.19
N GLY A 295 -33.31 -7.43 20.99
CA GLY A 295 -32.72 -6.35 20.19
C GLY A 295 -33.70 -5.23 19.83
N LEU A 296 -34.93 -5.59 19.45
CA LEU A 296 -35.99 -4.64 19.08
C LEU A 296 -36.47 -3.80 20.27
N PHE A 297 -36.64 -4.42 21.45
CA PHE A 297 -37.18 -3.73 22.63
C PHE A 297 -36.12 -2.97 23.44
N THR A 298 -34.87 -3.45 23.47
CA THR A 298 -33.83 -2.91 24.35
C THR A 298 -32.81 -2.04 23.63
N GLY A 299 -32.69 -2.17 22.31
CA GLY A 299 -31.61 -1.58 21.52
C GLY A 299 -30.21 -2.11 21.88
N ALA A 300 -30.12 -3.22 22.63
CA ALA A 300 -28.85 -3.82 23.00
C ALA A 300 -28.09 -4.34 21.77
N ARG A 301 -26.75 -4.32 21.84
CA ARG A 301 -25.93 -4.87 20.75
C ARG A 301 -26.09 -6.39 20.72
N LEU A 302 -25.99 -6.98 19.53
CA LEU A 302 -26.12 -8.44 19.36
C LEU A 302 -25.22 -9.22 20.33
N ASN A 303 -23.94 -8.85 20.45
CA ASN A 303 -23.04 -9.53 21.39
C ASN A 303 -23.43 -9.34 22.87
N GLU A 304 -24.05 -8.21 23.24
CA GLU A 304 -24.55 -8.00 24.61
C GLU A 304 -25.70 -8.96 24.89
N ILE A 305 -26.55 -9.25 23.91
CA ILE A 305 -27.67 -10.20 24.01
C ILE A 305 -27.17 -11.64 24.03
N CYS A 306 -26.23 -11.99 23.15
CA CYS A 306 -25.73 -13.37 23.02
C CYS A 306 -24.91 -13.86 24.23
N GLN A 307 -24.43 -12.95 25.08
CA GLN A 307 -23.66 -13.29 26.29
C GLN A 307 -24.49 -13.22 27.58
N LEU A 308 -25.79 -12.96 27.49
CA LEU A 308 -26.67 -12.94 28.65
C LEU A 308 -26.76 -14.32 29.28
N GLU A 309 -26.70 -14.35 30.60
CA GLU A 309 -26.95 -15.52 31.44
C GLU A 309 -28.26 -15.31 32.21
N LEU A 310 -28.83 -16.39 32.75
CA LEU A 310 -30.04 -16.32 33.56
C LEU A 310 -29.86 -15.37 34.78
N ALA A 311 -28.66 -15.30 35.34
CA ALA A 311 -28.31 -14.40 36.44
C ALA A 311 -28.33 -12.90 36.06
N ASP A 312 -28.31 -12.58 34.76
CA ASP A 312 -28.42 -11.20 34.28
C ASP A 312 -29.88 -10.73 34.18
N VAL A 313 -30.85 -11.65 34.27
CA VAL A 313 -32.27 -11.32 34.34
C VAL A 313 -32.64 -11.12 35.81
N GLN A 314 -32.77 -9.86 36.20
CA GLN A 314 -32.91 -9.48 37.61
C GLN A 314 -34.18 -8.66 37.83
N ARG A 315 -34.59 -8.55 39.08
CA ARG A 315 -35.77 -7.78 39.48
C ARG A 315 -35.42 -6.86 40.64
N GLU A 316 -35.73 -5.58 40.48
CA GLU A 316 -35.54 -4.53 41.50
C GLU A 316 -36.77 -3.63 41.48
N ASP A 317 -37.27 -3.26 42.66
CA ASP A 317 -38.49 -2.47 42.83
C ASP A 317 -39.68 -2.97 42.01
N GLY A 318 -39.79 -4.29 41.86
CA GLY A 318 -40.86 -4.94 41.11
C GLY A 318 -40.67 -4.98 39.60
N ILE A 319 -39.65 -4.31 39.04
CA ILE A 319 -39.38 -4.20 37.59
C ILE A 319 -38.29 -5.20 37.19
N TRP A 320 -38.59 -6.04 36.19
CA TRP A 320 -37.60 -6.93 35.57
C TRP A 320 -36.67 -6.13 34.66
N PHE A 321 -35.36 -6.43 34.70
CA PHE A 321 -34.36 -5.81 33.84
C PHE A 321 -33.27 -6.79 33.43
N LEU A 322 -32.62 -6.48 32.31
CA LEU A 322 -31.38 -7.10 31.86
C LEU A 322 -30.20 -6.32 32.42
N ASN A 323 -29.35 -6.97 33.20
CA ASN A 323 -28.10 -6.40 33.67
C ASN A 323 -27.02 -6.58 32.60
N ILE A 324 -26.82 -5.57 31.75
CA ILE A 324 -25.72 -5.59 30.78
C ILE A 324 -24.42 -5.30 31.52
N THR A 325 -23.63 -6.35 31.76
CA THR A 325 -22.39 -6.28 32.54
C THR A 325 -21.29 -7.15 31.91
N ASP A 326 -20.05 -6.90 32.33
CA ASP A 326 -18.88 -7.78 32.13
C ASP A 326 -18.49 -8.52 33.42
N GLU A 327 -19.34 -8.46 34.44
CA GLU A 327 -19.20 -9.21 35.69
C GLU A 327 -19.89 -10.59 35.57
N GLY A 328 -19.21 -11.65 36.02
CA GLY A 328 -19.69 -13.03 35.94
C GLY A 328 -18.59 -14.03 36.28
N ASP A 329 -18.96 -15.30 36.48
CA ASP A 329 -18.07 -16.38 36.92
C ASP A 329 -17.01 -16.80 35.87
N ASP A 330 -17.20 -16.36 34.62
CA ASP A 330 -16.35 -16.77 33.51
C ASP A 330 -15.89 -15.55 32.69
N THR A 331 -14.65 -15.61 32.21
CA THR A 331 -13.95 -14.53 31.46
C THR A 331 -14.57 -14.20 30.09
N ARG A 332 -15.75 -14.74 29.80
CA ARG A 332 -16.46 -14.69 28.51
C ARG A 332 -17.31 -13.43 28.33
N LYS A 333 -17.81 -12.81 29.40
CA LYS A 333 -18.60 -11.58 29.29
C LYS A 333 -17.70 -10.38 29.03
N ARG A 334 -18.05 -9.59 28.02
CA ARG A 334 -17.30 -8.37 27.67
C ARG A 334 -18.25 -7.24 27.31
N VAL A 335 -17.97 -6.06 27.85
CA VAL A 335 -18.56 -4.80 27.40
C VAL A 335 -17.48 -3.91 26.79
N LYS A 336 -17.88 -3.04 25.86
CA LYS A 336 -16.92 -2.21 25.11
C LYS A 336 -16.18 -1.20 26.00
N ALA A 337 -16.83 -0.71 27.04
CA ALA A 337 -16.27 0.22 28.02
C ALA A 337 -17.07 0.14 29.33
N LYS A 338 -16.49 0.58 30.46
CA LYS A 338 -17.18 0.63 31.76
C LYS A 338 -18.53 1.35 31.69
N ALA A 339 -18.61 2.43 30.91
CA ALA A 339 -19.86 3.19 30.68
C ALA A 339 -20.94 2.41 29.91
N SER A 340 -20.64 1.24 29.36
CA SER A 340 -21.63 0.37 28.70
C SER A 340 -22.41 -0.49 29.70
N ARG A 341 -21.94 -0.59 30.96
CA ARG A 341 -22.64 -1.29 32.04
C ARG A 341 -23.95 -0.57 32.35
N ARG A 342 -25.07 -1.27 32.28
CA ARG A 342 -26.40 -0.67 32.48
C ARG A 342 -27.45 -1.71 32.79
N LYS A 343 -28.47 -1.29 33.55
CA LYS A 343 -29.72 -2.02 33.75
C LYS A 343 -30.71 -1.59 32.66
N VAL A 344 -31.24 -2.52 31.88
CA VAL A 344 -32.22 -2.25 30.82
C VAL A 344 -33.55 -2.89 31.19
N PRO A 345 -34.61 -2.13 31.47
CA PRO A 345 -35.91 -2.70 31.80
C PRO A 345 -36.44 -3.63 30.71
N ILE A 346 -37.02 -4.76 31.12
CA ILE A 346 -37.70 -5.70 30.23
C ILE A 346 -39.11 -5.17 29.99
N HIS A 347 -39.44 -4.93 28.72
CA HIS A 347 -40.76 -4.43 28.33
C HIS A 347 -41.85 -5.46 28.65
N SER A 348 -43.02 -5.02 29.12
CA SER A 348 -44.13 -5.89 29.52
C SER A 348 -44.61 -6.82 28.40
N GLU A 349 -44.57 -6.37 27.15
CA GLU A 349 -44.86 -7.22 25.98
C GLU A 349 -43.97 -8.46 25.88
N LEU A 350 -42.69 -8.39 26.28
CA LEU A 350 -41.81 -9.56 26.30
C LEU A 350 -42.27 -10.58 27.34
N LEU A 351 -42.69 -10.11 28.52
CA LEU A 351 -43.25 -10.96 29.56
C LEU A 351 -44.59 -11.58 29.13
N ARG A 352 -45.41 -10.83 28.36
CA ARG A 352 -46.68 -11.31 27.81
C ARG A 352 -46.51 -12.43 26.79
N VAL A 353 -45.42 -12.42 26.01
CA VAL A 353 -45.12 -13.48 25.02
C VAL A 353 -44.25 -14.61 25.58
N ASP A 354 -44.28 -14.79 26.90
CA ASP A 354 -43.61 -15.83 27.67
C ASP A 354 -42.07 -15.76 27.70
N PHE A 355 -41.51 -14.56 27.85
CA PHE A 355 -40.10 -14.42 28.25
C PHE A 355 -39.98 -14.80 29.74
N ARG A 356 -39.59 -16.05 30.02
CA ARG A 356 -39.52 -16.64 31.36
C ARG A 356 -38.17 -17.25 31.64
#